data_AF-A0A2N1RLH6-F1
#
_entry.id   AF-A0A2N1RLH6-F1
#
_cell.length_a   1.000
_cell.length_b   1.000
_cell.length_c   1.000
_cell.angle_alpha   90.00
_cell.angle_beta   90.00
_cell.angle_gamma   90.00
#
_symmetry.space_group_name_H-M   'P 1'
#
loop_
_entity.id
_entity.type
_entity.pdbx_description
1 polymer ?
#
loop_
_entity_poly.entity_id
_entity_poly.type
_entity_poly.pdbx_seq_one_letter_code
_entity_poly.pdbx_strand_id
1 'polypeptide(L)'
;MKFWDDFSKEADRRGRARSENCMEDHVLYFRDCGVFGLCEVVDSLLELADSGVYKDLMCAFRMETTKVPERVFTLDELMEVPFLRLSRKYLHFGGFLTAIMNRSLVNAKSFTYIYEMIAYVSVLFSGSVKSWDEGVDVFFGGLDERLVFALEDFDNVDFEELPEPTPEYFKLLKNIRWSSKEDKLIYDRLIDFTYELTKNIFDYPDFNYTLGWMSNYRVMQDLFVQILAACNAVNDDRVEIVASDVIIAYKTFLKLVRTDVRKYKAIPERIRNIEGYTPPKDQGFLICRKCGSYYKLKSGESADDFEDVCDCGGHLVYQESI
;
A
#
# COMPACT_ATOMS: atom_id res chain seq x y z
N MET A 1 -12.27 22.10 38.88
CA MET A 1 -12.00 22.44 37.47
C MET A 1 -10.53 22.77 37.28
N LYS A 2 -10.00 23.87 37.84
CA LYS A 2 -8.58 24.25 37.73
C LYS A 2 -7.54 23.16 38.08
N PHE A 3 -7.77 22.39 39.15
CA PHE A 3 -6.88 21.28 39.53
C PHE A 3 -6.80 20.16 38.48
N TRP A 4 -7.92 19.83 37.83
CA TRP A 4 -7.96 18.79 36.80
C TRP A 4 -7.32 19.28 35.49
N ASP A 5 -7.51 20.55 35.13
CA ASP A 5 -6.83 21.17 33.99
C ASP A 5 -5.31 21.24 34.20
N ASP A 6 -4.86 21.62 35.39
CA ASP A 6 -3.44 21.72 35.73
C ASP A 6 -2.79 20.32 35.80
N PHE A 7 -3.51 19.31 36.31
CA PHE A 7 -3.07 17.91 36.32
C PHE A 7 -2.96 17.33 34.90
N SER A 8 -3.95 17.59 34.04
CA SER A 8 -3.92 17.16 32.64
C SER A 8 -2.73 17.76 31.91
N LYS A 9 -2.51 19.08 32.03
CA LYS A 9 -1.38 19.76 31.39
C LYS A 9 -0.01 19.25 31.86
N GLU A 10 0.12 18.95 33.14
CA GLU A 10 1.36 18.40 33.69
C GLU A 10 1.58 16.93 33.26
N ALA A 11 0.51 16.13 33.17
CA ALA A 11 0.57 14.79 32.59
C ALA A 11 0.99 14.83 31.12
N ASP A 12 0.44 15.75 30.33
CA ASP A 12 0.79 15.97 28.92
C ASP A 12 2.25 16.42 28.76
N ARG A 13 2.73 17.31 29.63
CA ARG A 13 4.15 17.74 29.64
C ARG A 13 5.10 16.58 29.96
N ARG A 14 4.75 15.73 30.94
CA ARG A 14 5.56 14.54 31.27
C ARG A 14 5.51 13.48 30.17
N GLY A 15 4.36 13.31 29.53
CA GLY A 15 4.19 12.45 28.34
C GLY A 15 5.09 12.88 27.19
N ARG A 16 5.10 14.20 26.91
CA ARG A 16 6.00 14.85 25.94
C ARG A 16 7.47 14.57 26.21
N ALA A 17 7.97 14.95 27.39
CA ALA A 17 9.38 14.78 27.74
C ALA A 17 9.81 13.30 27.70
N ARG A 18 8.93 12.37 28.10
CA ARG A 18 9.22 10.93 28.01
C ARG A 18 9.38 10.46 26.57
N SER A 19 8.50 10.89 25.68
CA SER A 19 8.53 10.49 24.27
C SER A 19 9.69 11.12 23.52
N GLU A 20 10.02 12.39 23.80
CA GLU A 20 11.23 13.05 23.29
C GLU A 20 12.49 12.25 23.66
N ASN A 21 12.65 11.89 24.94
CA ASN A 21 13.76 11.02 25.37
C ASN A 21 13.75 9.66 24.66
N CYS A 22 12.57 9.05 24.47
CA CYS A 22 12.47 7.79 23.71
C CYS A 22 12.90 7.97 22.25
N MET A 23 12.51 9.05 21.58
CA MET A 23 12.93 9.33 20.21
C MET A 23 14.45 9.53 20.11
N GLU A 24 15.05 10.28 21.04
CA GLU A 24 16.51 10.46 21.10
C GLU A 24 17.22 9.11 21.30
N ASP A 25 16.74 8.27 22.22
CA ASP A 25 17.27 6.93 22.46
C ASP A 25 17.21 6.05 21.20
N HIS A 26 16.10 6.12 20.44
CA HIS A 26 15.96 5.41 19.17
C HIS A 26 16.96 5.92 18.14
N VAL A 27 17.08 7.23 17.96
CA VAL A 27 18.00 7.85 17.00
C VAL A 27 19.45 7.49 17.31
N LEU A 28 19.85 7.52 18.59
CA LEU A 28 21.18 7.10 19.02
C LEU A 28 21.42 5.62 18.70
N TYR A 29 20.48 4.74 19.05
CA TYR A 29 20.57 3.32 18.71
C TYR A 29 20.75 3.10 17.20
N PHE A 30 19.96 3.80 16.37
CA PHE A 30 20.02 3.62 14.92
C PHE A 30 21.35 4.08 14.32
N ARG A 31 21.94 5.15 14.86
CA ARG A 31 23.26 5.64 14.44
C ARG A 31 24.38 4.66 14.79
N ASP A 32 24.27 3.98 15.93
CA ASP A 32 25.33 3.10 16.44
C ASP A 32 25.21 1.64 15.96
N CYS A 33 24.04 1.20 15.50
CA CYS A 33 23.80 -0.21 15.18
C CYS A 33 24.49 -0.72 13.90
N GLY A 34 25.04 0.17 13.07
CA GLY A 34 25.82 -0.19 11.88
C GLY A 34 25.04 -0.83 10.72
N VAL A 35 23.70 -0.81 10.74
CA VAL A 35 22.87 -1.33 9.65
C VAL A 35 22.84 -0.35 8.48
N PHE A 36 23.29 -0.80 7.30
CA PHE A 36 23.33 0.01 6.10
C PHE A 36 21.94 0.52 5.70
N GLY A 37 21.83 1.80 5.35
CA GLY A 37 20.58 2.45 4.94
C GLY A 37 19.61 2.79 6.08
N LEU A 38 19.85 2.35 7.32
CA LEU A 38 18.93 2.63 8.43
C LEU A 38 18.88 4.11 8.81
N CYS A 39 20.02 4.80 8.85
CA CYS A 39 20.05 6.24 9.15
C CYS A 39 19.27 7.04 8.10
N GLU A 40 19.39 6.69 6.82
CA GLU A 40 18.65 7.33 5.73
C GLU A 40 17.12 7.16 5.89
N VAL A 41 16.67 5.97 6.32
CA VAL A 41 15.25 5.73 6.63
C VAL A 41 14.78 6.63 7.79
N VAL A 42 15.57 6.71 8.86
CA VAL A 42 15.24 7.53 10.03
C VAL A 42 15.17 9.01 9.68
N ASP A 43 16.18 9.52 8.95
CA ASP A 43 16.21 10.90 8.48
C ASP A 43 15.02 11.19 7.55
N SER A 44 14.71 10.29 6.62
CA SER A 44 13.57 10.42 5.71
C SER A 44 12.20 10.40 6.41
N LEU A 45 12.07 9.67 7.53
CA LEU A 45 10.87 9.66 8.37
C LEU A 45 10.71 10.98 9.13
N LEU A 46 11.80 11.52 9.68
CA LEU A 46 11.80 12.83 10.32
C LEU A 46 11.43 13.93 9.33
N GLU A 47 12.02 13.92 8.13
CA GLU A 47 11.68 14.86 7.05
C GLU A 47 10.21 14.74 6.62
N LEU A 48 9.68 13.51 6.55
CA LEU A 48 8.27 13.28 6.23
C LEU A 48 7.33 13.85 7.31
N ALA A 49 7.72 13.77 8.59
CA ALA A 49 6.99 14.39 9.69
C ALA A 49 7.07 15.92 9.63
N ASP A 50 8.27 16.48 9.46
CA ASP A 50 8.52 17.92 9.44
C ASP A 50 7.84 18.62 8.26
N SER A 51 7.78 17.96 7.10
CA SER A 51 7.06 18.45 5.91
C SER A 51 5.53 18.50 6.07
N GLY A 52 4.97 17.86 7.11
CA GLY A 52 3.52 17.71 7.30
C GLY A 52 2.88 16.59 6.48
N VAL A 53 3.59 16.02 5.50
CA VAL A 53 3.06 14.94 4.64
C VAL A 53 2.65 13.71 5.46
N TYR A 54 3.42 13.37 6.51
CA TYR A 54 3.05 12.25 7.37
C TYR A 54 1.74 12.50 8.12
N LYS A 55 1.52 13.74 8.58
CA LYS A 55 0.27 14.16 9.21
C LYS A 55 -0.91 14.04 8.25
N ASP A 56 -0.71 14.46 7.01
CA ASP A 56 -1.74 14.43 5.98
C ASP A 56 -2.10 12.99 5.59
N LEU A 57 -1.12 12.10 5.49
CA LEU A 57 -1.35 10.66 5.28
C LEU A 57 -2.20 10.05 6.42
N MET A 58 -1.91 10.41 7.67
CA MET A 58 -2.69 9.97 8.83
C MET A 58 -4.11 10.56 8.84
N CYS A 59 -4.28 11.81 8.39
CA CYS A 59 -5.59 12.41 8.18
C CYS A 59 -6.37 11.69 7.07
N ALA A 60 -5.73 11.32 5.96
CA ALA A 60 -6.31 10.55 4.88
C ALA A 60 -6.82 9.18 5.37
N PHE A 61 -6.00 8.46 6.17
CA PHE A 61 -6.43 7.24 6.85
C PHE A 61 -7.71 7.45 7.68
N ARG A 62 -7.74 8.51 8.49
CA ARG A 62 -8.89 8.82 9.35
C ARG A 62 -10.15 9.13 8.52
N MET A 63 -10.00 9.88 7.44
CA MET A 63 -11.11 10.21 6.53
C MET A 63 -11.67 8.95 5.87
N GLU A 64 -10.81 8.09 5.34
CA GLU A 64 -11.23 6.84 4.68
C GLU A 64 -11.92 5.87 5.64
N THR A 65 -11.38 5.71 6.85
CA THR A 65 -11.89 4.73 7.83
C THR A 65 -13.19 5.15 8.51
N THR A 66 -13.59 6.42 8.40
CA THR A 66 -14.83 6.95 8.99
C THR A 66 -15.99 7.00 8.00
N LYS A 67 -15.73 6.91 6.69
CA LYS A 67 -16.78 6.88 5.67
C LYS A 67 -17.34 5.47 5.50
N VAL A 68 -18.67 5.39 5.44
CA VAL A 68 -19.36 4.18 4.96
C VAL A 68 -19.41 4.27 3.44
N PRO A 69 -18.75 3.36 2.70
CA PRO A 69 -18.81 3.38 1.25
C PRO A 69 -20.22 3.03 0.76
N GLU A 70 -20.65 3.66 -0.34
CA GLU A 70 -21.94 3.37 -0.97
C GLU A 70 -21.98 1.96 -1.59
N ARG A 71 -20.82 1.51 -2.10
CA ARG A 71 -20.58 0.19 -2.67
C ARG A 71 -19.25 -0.35 -2.16
N VAL A 72 -19.22 -1.64 -1.87
CA VAL A 72 -18.00 -2.39 -1.59
C VAL A 72 -17.80 -3.44 -2.68
N PHE A 73 -16.55 -3.82 -2.94
CA PHE A 73 -16.28 -4.95 -3.83
C PHE A 73 -16.79 -6.25 -3.21
N THR A 74 -17.42 -7.09 -4.03
CA THR A 74 -17.76 -8.44 -3.62
C THR A 74 -16.49 -9.29 -3.49
N LEU A 75 -16.59 -10.43 -2.79
CA LEU A 75 -15.46 -11.35 -2.72
C LEU A 75 -15.03 -11.83 -4.12
N ASP A 76 -16.00 -12.16 -4.98
CA ASP A 76 -15.72 -12.67 -6.32
C ASP A 76 -14.99 -11.62 -7.18
N GLU A 77 -15.40 -10.35 -7.08
CA GLU A 77 -14.68 -9.23 -7.73
C GLU A 77 -13.24 -9.14 -7.24
N LEU A 78 -13.01 -9.20 -5.92
CA LEU A 78 -11.65 -9.15 -5.36
C LEU A 78 -10.79 -10.36 -5.76
N MET A 79 -11.40 -11.50 -6.13
CA MET A 79 -10.66 -12.67 -6.59
C MET A 79 -10.15 -12.54 -8.04
N GLU A 80 -10.55 -11.50 -8.78
CA GLU A 80 -9.92 -11.15 -10.06
C GLU A 80 -8.49 -10.58 -9.85
N VAL A 81 -8.17 -10.12 -8.64
CA VAL A 81 -6.82 -9.65 -8.28
C VAL A 81 -5.94 -10.85 -7.89
N PRO A 82 -4.85 -11.14 -8.64
CA PRO A 82 -4.04 -12.34 -8.41
C PRO A 82 -3.50 -12.47 -6.98
N PHE A 83 -2.99 -11.38 -6.40
CA PHE A 83 -2.46 -11.38 -5.04
C PHE A 83 -3.52 -11.69 -3.98
N LEU A 84 -4.71 -11.08 -4.05
CA LEU A 84 -5.80 -11.37 -3.12
C LEU A 84 -6.29 -12.81 -3.26
N ARG A 85 -6.44 -13.29 -4.49
CA ARG A 85 -6.87 -14.68 -4.76
C ARG A 85 -5.86 -15.70 -4.24
N LEU A 86 -4.58 -15.53 -4.54
CA LEU A 86 -3.55 -16.49 -4.16
C LEU A 86 -3.22 -16.42 -2.66
N SER A 87 -3.16 -15.22 -2.07
CA SER A 87 -2.97 -15.07 -0.62
C SER A 87 -4.10 -15.76 0.15
N ARG A 88 -5.36 -15.58 -0.25
CA ARG A 88 -6.51 -16.25 0.36
C ARG A 88 -6.44 -17.78 0.22
N LYS A 89 -5.94 -18.28 -0.90
CA LYS A 89 -5.87 -19.72 -1.18
C LYS A 89 -4.73 -20.43 -0.45
N TYR A 90 -3.57 -19.79 -0.33
CA TYR A 90 -2.34 -20.46 0.12
C TYR A 90 -1.87 -20.02 1.52
N LEU A 91 -2.25 -18.83 1.98
CA LEU A 91 -1.95 -18.37 3.33
C LEU A 91 -3.09 -18.70 4.31
N HIS A 92 -2.79 -18.65 5.60
CA HIS A 92 -3.84 -18.70 6.62
C HIS A 92 -4.68 -17.41 6.54
N PHE A 93 -6.00 -17.52 6.72
CA PHE A 93 -6.89 -16.36 6.62
C PHE A 93 -6.64 -15.28 7.69
N GLY A 94 -6.03 -15.64 8.83
CA GLY A 94 -5.87 -14.77 10.01
C GLY A 94 -7.04 -14.92 11.01
N GLY A 95 -6.95 -14.25 12.16
CA GLY A 95 -7.93 -14.33 13.26
C GLY A 95 -7.32 -14.72 14.62
N PHE A 96 -8.03 -14.44 15.73
CA PHE A 96 -7.52 -14.63 17.10
C PHE A 96 -7.06 -16.08 17.37
N LEU A 97 -7.84 -17.08 16.93
CA LEU A 97 -7.52 -18.49 17.13
C LEU A 97 -6.40 -19.00 16.21
N THR A 98 -6.25 -18.43 15.01
CA THR A 98 -5.21 -18.82 14.06
C THR A 98 -3.88 -18.11 14.33
N ALA A 99 -3.89 -16.94 14.97
CA ALA A 99 -2.69 -16.20 15.41
C ALA A 99 -1.96 -16.90 16.57
N ILE A 100 -2.67 -17.61 17.46
CA ILE A 100 -2.06 -18.36 18.58
C ILE A 100 -1.35 -19.64 18.08
N MET A 101 -1.85 -20.25 17.01
CA MET A 101 -1.34 -21.54 16.51
C MET A 101 -0.37 -21.42 15.32
N ASN A 102 -0.39 -20.32 14.56
CA ASN A 102 0.47 -20.15 13.39
C ASN A 102 1.64 -19.21 13.66
N ARG A 103 2.83 -19.62 13.21
CA ARG A 103 4.08 -18.85 13.31
C ARG A 103 4.38 -17.96 12.09
N SER A 104 3.51 -17.97 11.08
CA SER A 104 3.67 -17.17 9.87
C SER A 104 3.49 -15.69 10.20
N LEU A 105 4.46 -14.85 9.82
CA LEU A 105 4.38 -13.40 10.06
C LEU A 105 3.29 -12.75 9.20
N VAL A 106 3.07 -13.25 7.99
CA VAL A 106 2.02 -12.77 7.09
C VAL A 106 0.84 -13.73 7.00
N ASN A 107 -0.34 -13.19 6.73
CA ASN A 107 -1.58 -13.95 6.53
C ASN A 107 -2.41 -13.31 5.41
N ALA A 108 -3.44 -14.01 4.92
CA ALA A 108 -4.23 -13.55 3.78
C ALA A 108 -4.95 -12.23 4.04
N LYS A 109 -5.45 -12.01 5.27
CA LYS A 109 -6.07 -10.73 5.64
C LYS A 109 -5.05 -9.61 5.61
N SER A 110 -3.81 -9.85 6.02
CA SER A 110 -2.77 -8.82 5.99
C SER A 110 -2.54 -8.25 4.59
N PHE A 111 -2.67 -9.05 3.53
CA PHE A 111 -2.51 -8.55 2.15
C PHE A 111 -3.51 -7.46 1.75
N THR A 112 -4.65 -7.31 2.44
CA THR A 112 -5.57 -6.19 2.18
C THR A 112 -4.97 -4.84 2.57
N TYR A 113 -3.99 -4.82 3.48
CA TYR A 113 -3.33 -3.58 3.92
C TYR A 113 -2.47 -2.91 2.84
N ILE A 114 -2.03 -3.65 1.82
CA ILE A 114 -1.40 -3.05 0.63
C ILE A 114 -2.38 -2.10 -0.06
N TYR A 115 -3.60 -2.58 -0.34
CA TYR A 115 -4.64 -1.79 -1.01
C TYR A 115 -5.16 -0.66 -0.12
N GLU A 116 -5.26 -0.88 1.19
CA GLU A 116 -5.60 0.19 2.15
C GLU A 116 -4.54 1.31 2.12
N MET A 117 -3.25 0.97 2.15
CA MET A 117 -2.18 1.97 2.06
C MET A 117 -2.21 2.73 0.73
N ILE A 118 -2.39 2.03 -0.39
CA ILE A 118 -2.54 2.67 -1.72
C ILE A 118 -3.74 3.63 -1.71
N ALA A 119 -4.88 3.23 -1.13
CA ALA A 119 -6.05 4.10 -1.02
C ALA A 119 -5.76 5.36 -0.19
N TYR A 120 -5.07 5.24 0.94
CA TYR A 120 -4.72 6.41 1.78
C TYR A 120 -3.79 7.36 1.05
N VAL A 121 -2.82 6.84 0.31
CA VAL A 121 -1.94 7.65 -0.54
C VAL A 121 -2.73 8.29 -1.68
N SER A 122 -3.68 7.60 -2.30
CA SER A 122 -4.56 8.20 -3.30
C SER A 122 -5.34 9.39 -2.73
N VAL A 123 -5.87 9.27 -1.52
CA VAL A 123 -6.60 10.35 -0.82
C VAL A 123 -5.70 11.52 -0.45
N LEU A 124 -4.45 11.24 -0.06
CA LEU A 124 -3.44 12.27 0.17
C LEU A 124 -3.26 13.17 -1.08
N PHE A 125 -3.25 12.58 -2.28
CA PHE A 125 -3.08 13.33 -3.54
C PHE A 125 -4.38 13.93 -4.09
N SER A 126 -5.55 13.34 -3.84
CA SER A 126 -6.84 13.90 -4.26
C SER A 126 -7.35 14.99 -3.32
N GLY A 127 -6.99 14.96 -2.04
CA GLY A 127 -7.52 15.84 -1.01
C GLY A 127 -8.97 15.51 -0.60
N SER A 128 -9.53 14.40 -1.10
CA SER A 128 -10.89 13.95 -0.82
C SER A 128 -10.94 12.44 -0.67
N VAL A 129 -11.93 11.95 0.07
CA VAL A 129 -12.20 10.51 0.18
C VAL A 129 -12.36 9.88 -1.20
N LYS A 130 -11.84 8.65 -1.36
CA LYS A 130 -11.81 7.98 -2.66
C LYS A 130 -13.19 7.87 -3.30
N SER A 131 -13.23 8.10 -4.61
CA SER A 131 -14.39 7.81 -5.46
C SER A 131 -14.50 6.30 -5.72
N TRP A 132 -15.61 5.89 -6.34
CA TRP A 132 -15.76 4.51 -6.81
C TRP A 132 -14.66 4.14 -7.82
N ASP A 133 -14.44 5.00 -8.82
CA ASP A 133 -13.45 4.78 -9.89
C ASP A 133 -12.03 4.73 -9.34
N GLU A 134 -11.70 5.59 -8.38
CA GLU A 134 -10.41 5.52 -7.66
C GLU A 134 -10.28 4.21 -6.88
N GLY A 135 -11.37 3.71 -6.28
CA GLY A 135 -11.39 2.38 -5.68
C GLY A 135 -11.10 1.26 -6.68
N VAL A 136 -11.61 1.37 -7.90
CA VAL A 136 -11.32 0.42 -8.98
C VAL A 136 -9.85 0.50 -9.38
N ASP A 137 -9.29 1.69 -9.56
CA ASP A 137 -7.86 1.88 -9.84
C ASP A 137 -6.96 1.27 -8.74
N VAL A 138 -7.29 1.50 -7.46
CA VAL A 138 -6.54 1.00 -6.30
C VAL A 138 -6.45 -0.53 -6.30
N PHE A 139 -7.56 -1.22 -6.52
CA PHE A 139 -7.61 -2.69 -6.42
C PHE A 139 -7.18 -3.39 -7.69
N PHE A 140 -7.45 -2.81 -8.85
CA PHE A 140 -7.31 -3.50 -10.14
C PHE A 140 -6.20 -2.92 -11.01
N GLY A 141 -5.47 -1.90 -10.57
CA GLY A 141 -4.41 -1.23 -11.35
C GLY A 141 -3.01 -1.85 -11.28
N GLY A 142 -2.81 -2.94 -10.52
CA GLY A 142 -1.54 -3.67 -10.48
C GLY A 142 -0.41 -2.98 -9.70
N LEU A 143 -0.71 -1.91 -8.95
CA LEU A 143 0.29 -1.26 -8.09
C LEU A 143 0.72 -2.16 -6.92
N ASP A 144 -0.14 -3.06 -6.46
CA ASP A 144 0.21 -4.12 -5.51
C ASP A 144 1.34 -5.01 -6.03
N GLU A 145 1.27 -5.44 -7.29
CA GLU A 145 2.30 -6.25 -7.95
C GLU A 145 3.61 -5.48 -8.09
N ARG A 146 3.53 -4.21 -8.48
CA ARG A 146 4.69 -3.31 -8.55
C ARG A 146 5.35 -3.15 -7.19
N LEU A 147 4.57 -2.90 -6.13
CA LEU A 147 5.09 -2.73 -4.77
C LEU A 147 5.71 -4.02 -4.23
N VAL A 148 5.14 -5.18 -4.55
CA VAL A 148 5.65 -6.47 -4.07
C VAL A 148 6.91 -6.91 -4.80
N PHE A 149 6.95 -6.80 -6.13
CA PHE A 149 8.06 -7.36 -6.93
C PHE A 149 9.17 -6.38 -7.23
N ALA A 150 8.86 -5.09 -7.42
CA ALA A 150 9.85 -4.07 -7.75
C ALA A 150 10.23 -3.18 -6.54
N LEU A 151 9.43 -3.19 -5.46
CA LEU A 151 9.75 -2.51 -4.19
C LEU A 151 10.15 -1.05 -4.41
N GLU A 152 11.40 -0.67 -4.15
CA GLU A 152 11.87 0.71 -4.33
C GLU A 152 11.77 1.19 -5.79
N ASP A 153 11.72 0.29 -6.77
CA ASP A 153 11.63 0.60 -8.20
C ASP A 153 10.20 0.49 -8.77
N PHE A 154 9.17 0.38 -7.91
CA PHE A 154 7.77 0.17 -8.31
C PHE A 154 7.21 1.14 -9.37
N ASP A 155 7.76 2.36 -9.43
CA ASP A 155 7.36 3.44 -10.34
C ASP A 155 8.25 3.59 -11.59
N ASN A 156 9.28 2.76 -11.72
CA ASN A 156 10.26 2.77 -12.81
C ASN A 156 10.25 1.48 -13.66
N VAL A 157 9.35 0.56 -13.38
CA VAL A 157 9.22 -0.73 -14.07
C VAL A 157 8.01 -0.76 -15.00
N ASP A 158 8.11 -1.48 -16.12
CA ASP A 158 6.95 -1.79 -16.94
C ASP A 158 6.17 -2.96 -16.31
N PHE A 159 4.83 -2.92 -16.41
CA PHE A 159 3.99 -3.88 -15.70
C PHE A 159 4.16 -5.29 -16.27
N GLU A 160 4.33 -5.37 -17.58
CA GLU A 160 4.49 -6.58 -18.38
C GLU A 160 5.83 -7.28 -18.11
N GLU A 161 6.80 -6.57 -17.52
CA GLU A 161 8.11 -7.13 -17.14
C GLU A 161 8.10 -7.74 -15.73
N LEU A 162 7.03 -7.54 -14.95
CA LEU A 162 6.93 -8.07 -13.60
C LEU A 162 6.74 -9.60 -13.61
N PRO A 163 7.30 -10.30 -12.61
CA PRO A 163 6.95 -11.70 -12.36
C PRO A 163 5.45 -11.86 -12.12
N GLU A 164 4.87 -12.96 -12.60
CA GLU A 164 3.50 -13.31 -12.23
C GLU A 164 3.44 -13.85 -10.79
N PRO A 165 2.42 -13.49 -10.00
CA PRO A 165 2.16 -14.13 -8.71
C PRO A 165 1.92 -15.64 -8.86
N THR A 166 2.76 -16.47 -8.23
CA THR A 166 2.66 -17.94 -8.33
C THR A 166 2.21 -18.60 -7.03
N PRO A 167 1.56 -19.78 -7.06
CA PRO A 167 1.31 -20.57 -5.86
C PRO A 167 2.55 -20.81 -4.99
N GLU A 168 3.70 -21.03 -5.60
CA GLU A 168 5.00 -21.27 -4.96
C GLU A 168 5.43 -20.07 -4.13
N TYR A 169 5.28 -18.86 -4.65
CA TYR A 169 5.54 -17.60 -3.94
C TYR A 169 4.78 -17.53 -2.60
N PHE A 170 3.47 -17.81 -2.61
CA PHE A 170 2.68 -17.77 -1.37
C PHE A 170 2.97 -18.94 -0.42
N LYS A 171 3.42 -20.09 -0.93
CA LYS A 171 3.90 -21.19 -0.07
C LYS A 171 5.19 -20.80 0.66
N LEU A 172 6.08 -20.02 0.02
CA LEU A 172 7.27 -19.47 0.69
C LEU A 172 6.88 -18.45 1.75
N LEU A 173 6.00 -17.49 1.42
CA LEU A 173 5.47 -16.50 2.36
C LEU A 173 4.83 -17.14 3.60
N LYS A 174 4.14 -18.27 3.46
CA LYS A 174 3.54 -19.00 4.58
C LYS A 174 4.56 -19.45 5.64
N ASN A 175 5.82 -19.62 5.24
CA ASN A 175 6.90 -20.11 6.10
C ASN A 175 7.86 -18.99 6.55
N ILE A 176 7.55 -17.74 6.23
CA ILE A 176 8.38 -16.60 6.54
C ILE A 176 8.58 -16.43 8.06
N ARG A 177 9.80 -16.10 8.47
CA ARG A 177 10.18 -15.83 9.86
C ARG A 177 11.32 -14.79 9.90
N TRP A 178 11.67 -14.30 11.08
CA TRP A 178 12.87 -13.51 11.29
C TRP A 178 14.12 -14.40 11.26
N SER A 179 15.21 -13.96 10.62
CA SER A 179 16.50 -14.66 10.62
C SER A 179 17.15 -14.69 12.00
N SER A 180 17.00 -13.61 12.78
CA SER A 180 17.58 -13.47 14.11
C SER A 180 16.74 -12.57 15.03
N LYS A 181 17.07 -12.53 16.32
CA LYS A 181 16.44 -11.59 17.27
C LYS A 181 16.91 -10.17 17.01
N GLU A 182 18.14 -10.03 16.53
CA GLU A 182 18.79 -8.77 16.19
C GLU A 182 18.11 -8.12 14.98
N ASP A 183 17.81 -8.90 13.93
CA ASP A 183 17.05 -8.42 12.77
C ASP A 183 15.63 -7.98 13.16
N LYS A 184 14.96 -8.79 13.98
CA LYS A 184 13.65 -8.43 14.54
C LYS A 184 13.71 -7.16 15.39
N LEU A 185 14.80 -6.95 16.14
CA LEU A 185 14.97 -5.79 17.00
C LEU A 185 15.03 -4.49 16.19
N ILE A 186 15.66 -4.49 15.01
CA ILE A 186 15.66 -3.32 14.12
C ILE A 186 14.23 -2.94 13.71
N TYR A 187 13.44 -3.92 13.31
CA TYR A 187 12.03 -3.72 12.97
C TYR A 187 11.20 -3.22 14.16
N ASP A 188 11.29 -3.88 15.32
CA ASP A 188 10.59 -3.48 16.55
C ASP A 188 10.93 -2.02 16.92
N ARG A 189 12.21 -1.65 16.82
CA ARG A 189 12.68 -0.29 17.12
C ARG A 189 12.15 0.75 16.14
N LEU A 190 12.05 0.45 14.84
CA LEU A 190 11.49 1.35 13.84
C LEU A 190 9.98 1.56 14.04
N ILE A 191 9.25 0.52 14.43
CA ILE A 191 7.83 0.65 14.78
C ILE A 191 7.65 1.56 15.99
N ASP A 192 8.43 1.34 17.04
CA ASP A 192 8.34 2.18 18.24
C ASP A 192 8.74 3.64 17.94
N PHE A 193 9.78 3.84 17.13
CA PHE A 193 10.17 5.17 16.67
C PHE A 193 9.05 5.88 15.90
N THR A 194 8.44 5.22 14.90
CA THR A 194 7.33 5.80 14.13
C THR A 194 6.09 6.06 14.99
N TYR A 195 5.88 5.27 16.04
CA TYR A 195 4.82 5.51 17.01
C TYR A 195 5.07 6.76 17.87
N GLU A 196 6.28 6.96 18.36
CA GLU A 196 6.63 8.19 19.08
C GLU A 196 6.55 9.42 18.15
N LEU A 197 7.03 9.28 16.91
CA LEU A 197 6.91 10.31 15.88
C LEU A 197 5.45 10.71 15.61
N THR A 198 4.55 9.71 15.53
CA THR A 198 3.11 9.93 15.40
C THR A 198 2.53 10.75 16.55
N LYS A 199 2.91 10.46 17.79
CA LYS A 199 2.44 11.24 18.94
C LYS A 199 2.93 12.69 18.86
N ASN A 200 4.18 12.88 18.46
CA ASN A 200 4.79 14.18 18.30
C ASN A 200 4.04 15.03 17.25
N ILE A 201 3.75 14.46 16.07
CA ILE A 201 3.01 15.13 14.97
C ILE A 201 1.66 15.70 15.42
N PHE A 202 0.99 15.03 16.35
CA PHE A 202 -0.35 15.40 16.84
C PHE A 202 -0.34 16.10 18.21
N ASP A 203 0.81 16.59 18.66
CA ASP A 203 1.01 17.24 19.96
C ASP A 203 0.42 16.44 21.14
N TYR A 204 0.67 15.13 21.14
CA TYR A 204 0.34 14.23 22.25
C TYR A 204 -1.14 14.27 22.65
N PRO A 205 -2.02 13.81 21.76
CA PRO A 205 -3.45 13.97 21.96
C PRO A 205 -3.98 13.13 23.11
N ASP A 206 -5.04 13.63 23.74
CA ASP A 206 -5.61 13.09 24.97
C ASP A 206 -6.08 11.62 24.84
N PHE A 207 -5.89 10.86 25.92
CA PHE A 207 -5.82 9.38 25.94
C PHE A 207 -7.12 8.66 25.57
N ASN A 208 -8.28 9.28 25.79
CA ASN A 208 -9.58 8.58 25.76
C ASN A 208 -10.30 8.57 24.41
N TYR A 209 -9.85 9.34 23.41
CA TYR A 209 -10.54 9.45 22.11
C TYR A 209 -9.61 9.25 20.90
N THR A 210 -8.35 9.65 21.02
CA THR A 210 -7.45 9.78 19.86
C THR A 210 -6.60 8.54 19.60
N LEU A 211 -6.31 7.74 20.64
CA LEU A 211 -5.49 6.54 20.50
C LEU A 211 -6.13 5.45 19.63
N GLY A 212 -7.45 5.36 19.55
CA GLY A 212 -8.12 4.25 18.83
C GLY A 212 -7.73 4.20 17.34
N TRP A 213 -7.97 5.31 16.62
CA TRP A 213 -7.65 5.37 15.19
C TRP A 213 -6.14 5.46 14.93
N MET A 214 -5.37 6.13 15.80
CA MET A 214 -3.91 6.17 15.69
C MET A 214 -3.28 4.80 15.89
N SER A 215 -3.81 3.99 16.81
CA SER A 215 -3.37 2.60 17.00
C SER A 215 -3.72 1.75 15.79
N ASN A 216 -4.91 1.95 15.20
CA ASN A 216 -5.27 1.26 13.96
C ASN A 216 -4.35 1.65 12.81
N TYR A 217 -4.03 2.93 12.67
CA TYR A 217 -3.06 3.42 11.69
C TYR A 217 -1.67 2.78 11.91
N ARG A 218 -1.19 2.76 13.16
CA ARG A 218 0.07 2.11 13.53
C ARG A 218 0.08 0.64 13.10
N VAL A 219 -0.95 -0.12 13.44
CA VAL A 219 -1.06 -1.55 13.09
C VAL A 219 -1.10 -1.73 11.57
N MET A 220 -1.82 -0.86 10.85
CA MET A 220 -1.89 -0.89 9.40
C MET A 220 -0.53 -0.62 8.75
N GLN A 221 0.17 0.45 9.16
CA GLN A 221 1.51 0.78 8.65
C GLN A 221 2.52 -0.33 8.97
N ASP A 222 2.48 -0.85 10.20
CA ASP A 222 3.33 -1.94 10.65
C ASP A 222 3.16 -3.18 9.76
N LEU A 223 1.91 -3.62 9.56
CA LEU A 223 1.62 -4.77 8.72
C LEU A 223 1.99 -4.51 7.26
N PHE A 224 1.77 -3.30 6.74
CA PHE A 224 2.19 -2.92 5.40
C PHE A 224 3.72 -3.10 5.22
N VAL A 225 4.52 -2.52 6.11
CA VAL A 225 5.99 -2.65 6.07
C VAL A 225 6.43 -4.10 6.25
N GLN A 226 5.80 -4.85 7.16
CA GLN A 226 6.11 -6.26 7.39
C GLN A 226 5.83 -7.12 6.15
N ILE A 227 4.74 -6.86 5.42
CA ILE A 227 4.42 -7.58 4.19
C ILE A 227 5.48 -7.30 3.13
N LEU A 228 5.88 -6.05 2.95
CA LEU A 228 6.92 -5.71 1.98
C LEU A 228 8.27 -6.34 2.33
N ALA A 229 8.65 -6.34 3.62
CA ALA A 229 9.88 -7.01 4.06
C ALA A 229 9.82 -8.53 3.83
N ALA A 230 8.67 -9.16 4.12
CA ALA A 230 8.44 -10.58 3.83
C ALA A 230 8.50 -10.87 2.31
N CYS A 231 7.92 -9.99 1.50
CA CYS A 231 7.96 -10.11 0.05
C CYS A 231 9.38 -9.95 -0.50
N ASN A 232 10.15 -8.97 -0.04
CA ASN A 232 11.55 -8.81 -0.44
C ASN A 232 12.37 -10.06 -0.13
N ALA A 233 12.18 -10.66 1.05
CA ALA A 233 12.83 -11.91 1.38
C ALA A 233 12.47 -13.03 0.40
N VAL A 234 11.18 -13.17 0.03
CA VAL A 234 10.74 -14.21 -0.92
C VAL A 234 11.17 -13.92 -2.35
N ASN A 235 11.26 -12.66 -2.78
CA ASN A 235 11.81 -12.28 -4.08
C ASN A 235 13.26 -12.76 -4.25
N ASP A 236 14.01 -12.84 -3.14
CA ASP A 236 15.38 -13.39 -3.08
C ASP A 236 15.42 -14.91 -2.78
N ASP A 237 14.31 -15.63 -2.95
CA ASP A 237 14.17 -17.05 -2.62
C ASP A 237 14.46 -17.40 -1.14
N ARG A 238 14.29 -16.44 -0.22
CA ARG A 238 14.48 -16.63 1.22
C ARG A 238 13.15 -16.78 1.96
N VAL A 239 13.20 -17.52 3.06
CA VAL A 239 12.09 -17.64 4.05
C VAL A 239 12.43 -16.97 5.38
N GLU A 240 13.49 -16.17 5.41
CA GLU A 240 13.97 -15.47 6.58
C GLU A 240 14.17 -13.98 6.26
N ILE A 241 13.51 -13.12 7.03
CA ILE A 241 13.59 -11.66 6.95
C ILE A 241 14.82 -11.20 7.74
N VAL A 242 15.72 -10.49 7.07
CA VAL A 242 16.90 -9.81 7.65
C VAL A 242 16.66 -8.31 7.76
N ALA A 243 17.54 -7.59 8.47
CA ALA A 243 17.40 -6.14 8.66
C ALA A 243 17.31 -5.36 7.33
N SER A 244 18.04 -5.76 6.28
CA SER A 244 18.00 -5.05 4.98
C SER A 244 16.63 -5.13 4.31
N ASP A 245 15.86 -6.20 4.50
CA ASP A 245 14.49 -6.32 4.00
C ASP A 245 13.57 -5.26 4.61
N VAL A 246 13.77 -4.99 5.91
CA VAL A 246 13.04 -3.96 6.65
C VAL A 246 13.40 -2.57 6.13
N ILE A 247 14.68 -2.32 5.83
CA ILE A 247 15.14 -1.05 5.26
C ILE A 247 14.47 -0.81 3.90
N ILE A 248 14.53 -1.80 2.99
CA ILE A 248 13.91 -1.71 1.66
C ILE A 248 12.39 -1.48 1.76
N ALA A 249 11.72 -2.17 2.69
CA ALA A 249 10.29 -1.97 2.93
C ALA A 249 9.96 -0.53 3.38
N TYR A 250 10.75 0.04 4.29
CA TYR A 250 10.58 1.43 4.72
C TYR A 250 10.89 2.43 3.60
N LYS A 251 11.94 2.21 2.82
CA LYS A 251 12.25 3.05 1.66
C LYS A 251 11.13 3.02 0.62
N THR A 252 10.58 1.83 0.36
CA THR A 252 9.42 1.64 -0.51
C THR A 252 8.20 2.41 0.02
N PHE A 253 7.89 2.30 1.33
CA PHE A 253 6.83 3.08 1.97
C PHE A 253 7.05 4.60 1.82
N LEU A 254 8.25 5.07 2.12
CA LEU A 254 8.63 6.49 2.04
C LEU A 254 8.50 7.03 0.62
N LYS A 255 8.85 6.22 -0.39
CA LYS A 255 8.69 6.58 -1.81
C LYS A 255 7.23 6.54 -2.25
N LEU A 256 6.47 5.54 -1.82
CA LEU A 256 5.04 5.41 -2.11
C LEU A 256 4.26 6.66 -1.65
N VAL A 257 4.47 7.11 -0.41
CA VAL A 257 3.80 8.30 0.14
C VAL A 257 4.12 9.58 -0.64
N ARG A 258 5.25 9.63 -1.34
CA ARG A 258 5.68 10.76 -2.17
C ARG A 258 5.31 10.62 -3.65
N THR A 259 4.66 9.51 -4.04
CA THR A 259 4.34 9.22 -5.45
C THR A 259 2.86 9.37 -5.69
N ASP A 260 2.47 10.15 -6.70
CA ASP A 260 1.06 10.22 -7.12
C ASP A 260 0.62 8.87 -7.70
N VAL A 261 -0.04 8.07 -6.87
CA VAL A 261 -0.50 6.72 -7.23
C VAL A 261 -1.72 6.72 -8.14
N ARG A 262 -2.37 7.87 -8.35
CA ARG A 262 -3.57 7.93 -9.20
C ARG A 262 -3.26 7.73 -10.68
N LYS A 263 -1.97 7.75 -11.05
CA LYS A 263 -1.48 7.43 -12.39
C LYS A 263 -1.63 5.95 -12.75
N TYR A 264 -1.73 5.06 -11.76
CA TYR A 264 -1.92 3.63 -11.99
C TYR A 264 -3.40 3.33 -12.18
N LYS A 265 -3.79 2.99 -13.41
CA LYS A 265 -5.18 2.76 -13.80
C LYS A 265 -5.52 1.29 -13.83
N ALA A 266 -6.79 0.99 -13.56
CA ALA A 266 -7.30 -0.37 -13.56
C ALA A 266 -6.98 -1.11 -14.86
N ILE A 267 -6.52 -2.37 -14.71
CA ILE A 267 -6.19 -3.26 -15.82
C ILE A 267 -7.51 -3.75 -16.45
N PRO A 268 -7.75 -3.49 -17.75
CA PRO A 268 -9.03 -3.78 -18.40
C PRO A 268 -9.48 -5.24 -18.22
N GLU A 269 -8.55 -6.17 -18.23
CA GLU A 269 -8.83 -7.59 -18.13
C GLU A 269 -9.44 -7.98 -16.78
N ARG A 270 -9.11 -7.24 -15.70
CA ARG A 270 -9.52 -7.51 -14.31
C ARG A 270 -10.87 -6.89 -13.94
N ILE A 271 -11.34 -5.91 -14.72
CA ILE A 271 -12.55 -5.15 -14.42
C ILE A 271 -13.77 -5.54 -15.28
N ARG A 272 -13.60 -6.48 -16.21
CA ARG A 272 -14.66 -6.96 -17.12
C ARG A 272 -15.92 -7.47 -16.41
N ASN A 273 -15.77 -8.01 -15.20
CA ASN A 273 -16.85 -8.63 -14.45
C ASN A 273 -17.35 -7.76 -13.28
N ILE A 274 -16.88 -6.50 -13.15
CA ILE A 274 -17.26 -5.64 -12.03
C ILE A 274 -18.62 -4.99 -12.32
N GLU A 275 -19.60 -5.27 -11.47
CA GLU A 275 -20.97 -4.78 -11.66
C GLU A 275 -21.05 -3.25 -11.56
N GLY A 276 -21.60 -2.58 -12.58
CA GLY A 276 -21.74 -1.12 -12.61
C GLY A 276 -20.45 -0.37 -12.97
N TYR A 277 -19.36 -1.06 -13.29
CA TYR A 277 -18.22 -0.44 -13.96
C TYR A 277 -18.47 -0.41 -15.47
N THR A 278 -18.59 0.78 -16.04
CA THR A 278 -18.55 0.96 -17.49
C THR A 278 -17.13 1.45 -17.81
N PRO A 279 -16.31 0.69 -18.55
CA PRO A 279 -15.01 1.19 -18.98
C PRO A 279 -15.22 2.55 -19.69
N PRO A 280 -14.29 3.51 -19.53
CA PRO A 280 -14.38 4.78 -20.24
C PRO A 280 -14.62 4.51 -21.73
N LYS A 281 -15.61 5.20 -22.34
CA LYS A 281 -15.95 5.05 -23.77
C LYS A 281 -14.76 5.33 -24.71
N ASP A 282 -13.72 5.90 -24.14
CA ASP A 282 -12.42 6.26 -24.70
C ASP A 282 -11.41 5.09 -24.74
N GLN A 283 -11.86 3.83 -24.59
CA GLN A 283 -11.01 2.62 -24.77
C GLN A 283 -11.57 1.60 -25.76
N GLY A 284 -12.28 2.05 -26.81
CA GLY A 284 -12.70 1.14 -27.87
C GLY A 284 -11.59 0.81 -28.87
N PHE A 285 -11.90 -0.13 -29.76
CA PHE A 285 -11.00 -0.64 -30.79
C PHE A 285 -11.56 -0.31 -32.17
N LEU A 286 -10.71 0.11 -33.09
CA LEU A 286 -11.03 0.15 -34.51
C LEU A 286 -10.56 -1.16 -35.14
N ILE A 287 -11.50 -1.99 -35.60
CA ILE A 287 -11.20 -3.32 -36.18
C ILE A 287 -11.52 -3.34 -37.67
N CYS A 288 -10.57 -3.79 -38.50
CA CYS A 288 -10.81 -3.96 -39.92
C CYS A 288 -11.63 -5.23 -40.18
N ARG A 289 -12.80 -5.09 -40.81
CA ARG A 289 -13.65 -6.25 -41.19
C ARG A 289 -13.03 -7.16 -42.26
N LYS A 290 -12.01 -6.69 -42.98
CA LYS A 290 -11.39 -7.43 -44.09
C LYS A 290 -10.17 -8.24 -43.64
N CYS A 291 -9.22 -7.60 -42.96
CA CYS A 291 -7.97 -8.26 -42.55
C CYS A 291 -7.88 -8.59 -41.06
N GLY A 292 -8.82 -8.11 -40.24
CA GLY A 292 -8.82 -8.34 -38.79
C GLY A 292 -7.76 -7.55 -38.00
N SER A 293 -7.03 -6.62 -38.64
CA SER A 293 -6.15 -5.71 -37.92
C SER A 293 -6.98 -4.85 -36.96
N TYR A 294 -6.41 -4.52 -35.81
CA TYR A 294 -7.06 -3.63 -34.85
C TYR A 294 -6.13 -2.51 -34.39
N TYR A 295 -6.73 -1.39 -34.00
CA TYR A 295 -6.09 -0.28 -33.31
C TYR A 295 -6.85 0.00 -32.03
N LYS A 296 -6.16 0.07 -30.88
CA LYS A 296 -6.75 0.45 -29.59
C LYS A 296 -6.67 1.97 -29.46
N LEU A 297 -7.82 2.62 -29.27
CA LEU A 297 -7.89 4.06 -29.06
C LEU A 297 -7.12 4.44 -27.79
N LYS A 298 -6.32 5.51 -27.85
CA LYS A 298 -5.65 6.09 -26.69
C LYS A 298 -6.61 7.04 -25.97
N SER A 299 -6.27 7.36 -24.72
CA SER A 299 -7.04 8.32 -23.92
C SER A 299 -7.15 9.67 -24.66
N GLY A 300 -8.38 10.12 -24.89
CA GLY A 300 -8.69 11.34 -25.61
C GLY A 300 -8.83 11.21 -27.13
N GLU A 301 -8.57 10.03 -27.71
CA GLU A 301 -8.84 9.73 -29.12
C GLU A 301 -10.30 9.25 -29.29
N SER A 302 -11.03 9.85 -30.22
CA SER A 302 -12.35 9.38 -30.66
C SER A 302 -12.20 8.45 -31.87
N ALA A 303 -13.10 7.47 -32.02
CA ALA A 303 -13.19 6.68 -33.25
C ALA A 303 -13.39 7.56 -34.50
N ASP A 304 -14.07 8.69 -34.34
CA ASP A 304 -14.35 9.66 -35.41
C ASP A 304 -13.09 10.44 -35.86
N ASP A 305 -11.98 10.38 -35.11
CA ASP A 305 -10.72 11.02 -35.48
C ASP A 305 -9.94 10.24 -36.55
N PHE A 306 -10.39 9.04 -36.90
CA PHE A 306 -9.73 8.13 -37.83
C PHE A 306 -10.51 8.01 -39.14
N GLU A 307 -9.79 7.77 -40.25
CA GLU A 307 -10.44 7.42 -41.51
C GLU A 307 -11.07 6.02 -41.42
N ASP A 308 -12.28 5.85 -41.94
CA ASP A 308 -13.01 4.56 -41.97
C ASP A 308 -12.38 3.50 -42.90
N VAL A 309 -11.13 3.70 -43.33
CA VAL A 309 -10.43 2.87 -44.32
C VAL A 309 -9.12 2.37 -43.72
N CYS A 310 -8.97 1.05 -43.66
CA CYS A 310 -7.74 0.37 -43.32
C CYS A 310 -6.79 0.32 -44.53
N ASP A 311 -5.48 0.31 -44.30
CA ASP A 311 -4.43 0.19 -45.31
C ASP A 311 -4.61 -1.01 -46.27
N CYS A 312 -5.31 -2.07 -45.84
CA CYS A 312 -5.64 -3.20 -46.71
C CYS A 312 -6.79 -2.93 -47.72
N GLY A 313 -7.33 -1.71 -47.73
CA GLY A 313 -8.53 -1.30 -48.46
C GLY A 313 -9.83 -1.90 -47.91
N GLY A 314 -9.90 -2.15 -46.59
CA GLY A 314 -11.09 -2.62 -45.89
C GLY A 314 -11.64 -1.56 -44.94
N HIS A 315 -12.84 -1.75 -44.39
CA HIS A 315 -13.44 -0.77 -43.47
C HIS A 315 -13.10 -1.04 -42.01
N LEU A 316 -12.70 0.01 -41.29
CA LEU A 316 -12.54 0.00 -39.84
C LEU A 316 -13.90 0.17 -39.17
N VAL A 317 -14.14 -0.56 -38.09
CA VAL A 317 -15.37 -0.50 -37.31
C VAL A 317 -15.03 -0.43 -35.84
N TYR A 318 -15.62 0.55 -35.16
CA TYR A 318 -15.53 0.69 -33.72
C TYR A 318 -16.20 -0.47 -32.99
N GLN A 319 -15.52 -1.04 -32.00
CA GLN A 319 -16.05 -1.99 -31.04
C GLN A 319 -15.57 -1.66 -29.64
N GLU A 320 -16.43 -1.84 -28.65
CA GLU A 320 -16.10 -1.62 -27.23
C GLU A 320 -15.20 -2.73 -26.66
N SER A 321 -15.09 -3.87 -27.35
CA SER A 321 -14.24 -5.01 -27.01
C SER A 321 -13.95 -5.87 -28.25
N ILE A 322 -12.91 -6.72 -28.21
CA ILE A 322 -12.54 -7.70 -29.26
C ILE A 322 -12.73 -9.12 -28.75
#